data_AF-A0A261QE51-F1
#
_entry.id   AF-A0A261QE51-F1
#
_cell.length_a   1.000
_cell.length_b   1.000
_cell.length_c   1.000
_cell.angle_alpha   90.00
_cell.angle_beta   90.00
_cell.angle_gamma   90.00
#
_symmetry.space_group_name_H-M   'P 1'
#
loop_
_entity.id
_entity.type
_entity.pdbx_description
1 polymer ?
#
loop_
_entity_poly.entity_id
_entity_poly.type
_entity_poly.pdbx_seq_one_letter_code
_entity_poly.pdbx_strand_id
1 'polypeptide(L)'
;MLALACFFWINSFQPAAAMHIMEGFLPLKWAILWWALTIPFIAAGIRSIQKTIKQHPETKMMLGLAGAFAFVLSALKIPSVTGSSSHPTGVGLGTILFGPLVMAVLGTIVLLFQALLLAHGGLTTLGANAFSMAVVGPLMTYAMYQLGRKMNLSFILAVFFAAFIGDLATYTVTSFQLALAFPAETGGVMASFAKFAGIFSVTQISLAIAEGILTVIVMNWLVKYNKNELNQLSVAVKEA
;
A
#
# COMPACT_ATOMS: atom_id res chain seq x y z
N MET A 1 33.67 -19.12 -10.42
CA MET A 1 32.94 -18.14 -9.58
C MET A 1 32.65 -16.83 -10.30
N LEU A 2 33.63 -16.16 -10.93
CA LEU A 2 33.40 -14.92 -11.69
C LEU A 2 32.36 -15.03 -12.82
N ALA A 3 32.40 -16.09 -13.63
CA ALA A 3 31.41 -16.30 -14.69
C ALA A 3 29.99 -16.56 -14.14
N LEU A 4 29.89 -17.25 -13.00
CA LEU A 4 28.62 -17.47 -12.30
C LEU A 4 28.09 -16.16 -11.70
N ALA A 5 28.97 -15.35 -11.11
CA ALA A 5 28.64 -14.03 -10.57
C ALA A 5 28.19 -13.07 -11.68
N CYS A 6 28.88 -13.06 -12.83
CA CYS A 6 28.45 -12.29 -14.01
C CYS A 6 27.13 -12.83 -14.58
N PHE A 7 26.93 -14.15 -14.61
CA PHE A 7 25.68 -14.75 -15.05
C PHE A 7 24.51 -14.34 -14.14
N PHE A 8 24.68 -14.39 -12.82
CA PHE A 8 23.69 -13.90 -11.87
C PHE A 8 23.51 -12.39 -11.93
N TRP A 9 24.57 -11.60 -12.16
CA TRP A 9 24.52 -10.13 -12.29
C TRP A 9 23.80 -9.67 -13.56
N ILE A 10 24.02 -10.37 -14.67
CA ILE A 10 23.37 -10.09 -15.96
C ILE A 10 21.91 -10.57 -15.92
N ASN A 11 21.62 -11.69 -15.25
CA ASN A 11 20.26 -12.23 -15.14
C ASN A 11 19.46 -11.73 -13.92
N SER A 12 20.07 -11.00 -12.98
CA SER A 12 19.36 -10.39 -11.84
C SER A 12 18.52 -9.19 -12.24
N PHE A 13 18.76 -8.61 -13.42
CA PHE A 13 17.89 -7.60 -14.03
C PHE A 13 16.71 -8.26 -14.75
N GLN A 14 15.99 -9.13 -14.04
CA GLN A 14 14.58 -9.27 -14.34
C GLN A 14 13.93 -8.03 -13.72
N PRO A 15 13.25 -7.15 -14.48
CA PRO A 15 12.36 -6.19 -13.87
C PRO A 15 11.31 -7.02 -13.12
N ALA A 16 11.54 -7.22 -11.83
CA ALA A 16 10.50 -7.74 -10.97
C ALA A 16 9.28 -6.86 -11.24
N ALA A 17 8.16 -7.48 -11.57
CA ALA A 17 6.86 -6.81 -11.65
C ALA A 17 6.45 -6.42 -10.22
N ALA A 18 7.28 -5.58 -9.60
CA ALA A 18 7.22 -5.13 -8.24
C ALA A 18 6.44 -3.83 -8.23
N MET A 19 5.46 -3.76 -7.35
CA MET A 19 4.62 -2.59 -7.16
C MET A 19 5.42 -1.38 -6.65
N HIS A 20 6.54 -1.64 -5.97
CA HIS A 20 7.41 -0.61 -5.40
C HIS A 20 8.44 -0.14 -6.43
N ILE A 21 8.57 1.17 -6.55
CA ILE A 21 9.61 1.79 -7.37
C ILE A 21 10.95 1.48 -6.72
N MET A 22 11.85 0.83 -7.47
CA MET A 22 13.14 0.36 -6.98
C MET A 22 14.09 1.51 -6.62
N GLU A 23 15.03 1.25 -5.72
CA GLU A 23 16.09 2.18 -5.35
C GLU A 23 16.82 2.76 -6.56
N GLY A 24 17.05 4.08 -6.57
CA GLY A 24 17.78 4.75 -7.64
C GLY A 24 17.02 4.87 -8.97
N PHE A 25 15.77 4.38 -9.06
CA PHE A 25 15.00 4.47 -10.30
C PHE A 25 14.53 5.89 -10.57
N LEU A 26 14.11 6.64 -9.55
CA LEU A 26 13.64 8.02 -9.76
C LEU A 26 14.80 9.02 -9.78
N PRO A 27 14.81 9.99 -10.71
CA PRO A 27 15.72 11.12 -10.63
C PRO A 27 15.52 11.90 -9.32
N LEU A 28 16.61 12.47 -8.78
CA LEU A 28 16.62 13.14 -7.47
C LEU A 28 15.51 14.19 -7.31
N LYS A 29 15.23 14.97 -8.37
CA LYS A 29 14.17 15.99 -8.36
C LYS A 29 12.79 15.39 -8.07
N TRP A 30 12.49 14.23 -8.67
CA TRP A 30 11.22 13.52 -8.46
C TRP A 30 11.17 12.88 -7.07
N ALA A 31 12.27 12.29 -6.61
CA ALA A 31 12.36 11.73 -5.25
C ALA A 31 12.04 12.79 -4.18
N ILE A 32 12.63 13.99 -4.28
CA ILE A 32 12.37 15.11 -3.37
C ILE A 32 10.91 15.58 -3.45
N LEU A 33 10.37 15.72 -4.66
CA LEU A 33 8.98 16.13 -4.87
C LEU A 33 7.99 15.18 -4.18
N TRP A 34 8.17 13.88 -4.34
CA TRP A 34 7.28 12.90 -3.73
C TRP A 34 7.40 12.89 -2.20
N TRP A 35 8.59 13.06 -1.64
CA TRP A 35 8.74 13.28 -0.21
C TRP A 35 8.01 14.52 0.29
N ALA A 36 8.12 15.65 -0.44
CA ALA A 36 7.41 16.88 -0.09
C ALA A 36 5.88 16.70 -0.08
N LEU A 37 5.35 15.87 -0.98
CA LEU A 37 3.91 15.54 -1.01
C LEU A 37 3.49 14.57 0.10
N THR A 38 4.35 13.62 0.49
CA THR A 38 4.03 12.59 1.48
C THR A 38 4.14 13.10 2.93
N ILE A 39 5.13 13.96 3.23
CA ILE A 39 5.40 14.45 4.60
C ILE A 39 4.18 15.06 5.29
N PRO A 40 3.34 15.91 4.64
CA PRO A 40 2.14 16.45 5.27
C PRO A 40 1.19 15.39 5.82
N PHE A 41 1.00 14.28 5.08
CA PHE A 41 0.12 13.18 5.50
C PHE A 41 0.73 12.38 6.65
N ILE A 42 2.04 12.12 6.61
CA ILE A 42 2.74 11.49 7.73
C ILE A 42 2.63 12.36 8.98
N ALA A 43 2.84 13.68 8.86
CA ALA A 43 2.74 14.61 9.98
C ALA A 43 1.31 14.66 10.56
N ALA A 44 0.28 14.67 9.71
CA ALA A 44 -1.11 14.58 10.14
C ALA A 44 -1.40 13.25 10.85
N GLY A 45 -0.89 12.13 10.30
CA GLY A 45 -0.99 10.81 10.90
C GLY A 45 -0.31 10.70 12.26
N ILE A 46 0.89 11.25 12.42
CA ILE A 46 1.60 11.29 13.71
C ILE A 46 0.78 12.07 14.75
N ARG A 47 0.22 13.23 14.37
CA ARG A 47 -0.63 14.02 15.27
C ARG A 47 -1.89 13.26 15.70
N SER A 48 -2.54 12.60 14.75
CA SER A 48 -3.71 11.74 15.00
C SER A 48 -3.36 10.61 15.97
N ILE A 49 -2.29 9.86 15.70
CA ILE A 49 -1.79 8.79 16.59
C ILE A 49 -1.47 9.32 17.99
N GLN A 50 -0.76 10.45 18.10
CA GLN A 50 -0.42 11.04 19.39
C GLN A 50 -1.66 11.45 20.19
N LYS A 51 -2.67 12.00 19.54
CA LYS A 51 -3.95 12.35 20.17
C LYS A 51 -4.66 11.10 20.68
N THR A 52 -4.76 10.05 19.86
CA THR A 52 -5.38 8.78 20.25
C THR A 52 -4.64 8.12 21.41
N ILE A 53 -3.30 8.06 21.38
CA ILE A 53 -2.50 7.46 22.47
C ILE A 53 -2.64 8.25 23.78
N LYS A 54 -2.81 9.58 23.73
CA LYS A 54 -3.05 10.38 24.94
C LYS A 54 -4.40 10.08 25.59
N GLN A 55 -5.41 9.75 24.78
CA GLN A 55 -6.76 9.42 25.26
C GLN A 55 -6.85 7.95 25.70
N HIS A 56 -6.22 7.05 24.95
CA HIS A 56 -6.30 5.58 25.08
C HIS A 56 -4.88 4.97 24.99
N PRO A 57 -4.09 4.98 26.08
CA PRO A 57 -2.68 4.57 26.08
C PRO A 57 -2.41 3.14 25.57
N GLU A 58 -3.36 2.22 25.80
CA GLU A 58 -3.35 0.84 25.32
C GLU A 58 -3.26 0.72 23.79
N THR A 59 -3.73 1.74 23.07
CA THR A 59 -3.69 1.81 21.60
C THR A 59 -2.25 1.76 21.07
N LYS A 60 -1.27 2.23 21.84
CA LYS A 60 0.15 2.22 21.42
C LYS A 60 0.63 0.80 21.12
N MET A 61 0.26 -0.18 21.96
CA MET A 61 0.65 -1.57 21.76
C MET A 61 -0.07 -2.18 20.55
N MET A 62 -1.36 -1.85 20.38
CA MET A 62 -2.16 -2.33 19.24
C MET A 62 -1.63 -1.81 17.91
N LEU A 63 -1.24 -0.53 17.83
CA LEU A 63 -0.63 0.07 16.63
C LEU A 63 0.72 -0.58 16.28
N GLY A 64 1.55 -0.87 17.29
CA GLY A 64 2.81 -1.58 17.08
C GLY A 64 2.61 -2.99 16.52
N LEU A 65 1.68 -3.76 17.11
CA LEU A 65 1.31 -5.08 16.61
C LEU A 65 0.69 -5.03 15.22
N ALA A 66 -0.12 -4.01 14.92
CA ALA A 66 -0.71 -3.79 13.60
C ALA A 66 0.36 -3.54 12.54
N GLY A 67 1.34 -2.68 12.83
CA GLY A 67 2.47 -2.42 11.93
C GLY A 67 3.31 -3.67 11.68
N ALA A 68 3.62 -4.44 12.75
CA ALA A 68 4.35 -5.70 12.62
C ALA A 68 3.56 -6.74 11.81
N PHE A 69 2.27 -6.88 12.06
CA PHE A 69 1.38 -7.77 11.31
C PHE A 69 1.30 -7.37 9.84
N ALA A 70 1.13 -6.08 9.53
CA ALA A 70 1.12 -5.59 8.16
C ALA A 70 2.43 -5.89 7.43
N PHE A 71 3.58 -5.69 8.09
CA PHE A 71 4.88 -6.05 7.54
C PHE A 71 5.00 -7.55 7.27
N VAL A 72 4.64 -8.40 8.24
CA VAL A 72 4.69 -9.87 8.08
C VAL A 72 3.75 -10.34 6.99
N LEU A 73 2.52 -9.81 6.95
CA LEU A 73 1.54 -10.10 5.90
C LEU A 73 2.11 -9.75 4.52
N SER A 74 2.77 -8.61 4.40
CA SER A 74 3.43 -8.18 3.15
C SER A 74 4.66 -9.01 2.76
N ALA A 75 5.18 -9.84 3.66
CA ALA A 75 6.26 -10.78 3.36
C ALA A 75 5.74 -12.17 2.91
N LEU A 76 4.44 -12.44 3.06
CA LEU A 76 3.85 -13.71 2.63
C LEU A 76 3.70 -13.73 1.09
N LYS A 77 4.22 -14.77 0.47
CA LYS A 77 4.07 -15.00 -0.98
C LYS A 77 2.71 -15.64 -1.25
N ILE A 78 1.85 -14.92 -1.96
CA ILE A 78 0.59 -15.45 -2.47
C ILE A 78 0.80 -15.78 -3.95
N PRO A 79 0.45 -16.99 -4.42
CA PRO A 79 0.54 -17.32 -5.84
C PRO A 79 -0.39 -16.41 -6.63
N SER A 80 0.17 -15.64 -7.56
CA SER A 80 -0.63 -14.87 -8.50
C SER A 80 -1.10 -15.75 -9.67
N VAL A 81 -2.25 -15.39 -10.26
CA VAL A 81 -2.88 -16.10 -11.38
C VAL A 81 -1.97 -16.17 -12.62
N THR A 82 -0.93 -15.33 -12.70
CA THR A 82 -0.02 -15.19 -13.85
C THR A 82 1.37 -15.78 -13.61
N GLY A 83 1.58 -16.55 -12.52
CA GLY A 83 2.88 -17.18 -12.22
C GLY A 83 3.94 -16.23 -11.64
N SER A 84 3.57 -14.98 -11.33
CA SER A 84 4.41 -14.05 -10.56
C SER A 84 4.29 -14.30 -9.05
N SER A 85 5.35 -14.02 -8.30
CA SER A 85 5.28 -13.93 -6.84
C SER A 85 4.76 -12.54 -6.47
N SER A 86 3.54 -12.47 -5.95
CA SER A 86 2.96 -11.22 -5.44
C SER A 86 2.82 -11.30 -3.93
N HIS A 87 2.73 -10.13 -3.29
CA HIS A 87 2.58 -10.01 -1.85
C HIS A 87 1.37 -9.14 -1.57
N PRO A 88 0.51 -9.51 -0.61
CA PRO A 88 -0.61 -8.66 -0.21
C PRO A 88 -0.06 -7.38 0.42
N THR A 89 -0.59 -6.22 0.03
CA THR A 89 -0.11 -4.93 0.53
C THR A 89 -0.66 -4.60 1.92
N GLY A 90 -1.78 -5.22 2.30
CA GLY A 90 -2.48 -4.99 3.55
C GLY A 90 -3.14 -3.60 3.64
N VAL A 91 -3.14 -2.83 2.55
CA VAL A 91 -3.61 -1.43 2.51
C VAL A 91 -5.10 -1.37 2.80
N GLY A 92 -5.88 -2.21 2.10
CA GLY A 92 -7.33 -2.29 2.27
C GLY A 92 -7.74 -2.62 3.71
N LEU A 93 -7.22 -3.73 4.22
CA LEU A 93 -7.48 -4.22 5.56
C LEU A 93 -7.04 -3.22 6.64
N GLY A 94 -5.79 -2.73 6.57
CA GLY A 94 -5.25 -1.79 7.55
C GLY A 94 -6.02 -0.48 7.59
N THR A 95 -6.46 0.02 6.44
CA THR A 95 -7.25 1.26 6.37
C THR A 95 -8.63 1.10 7.00
N ILE A 96 -9.31 -0.02 6.76
CA ILE A 96 -10.64 -0.26 7.34
C ILE A 96 -10.55 -0.40 8.86
N LEU A 97 -9.45 -0.95 9.38
CA LEU A 97 -9.24 -1.15 10.82
C LEU A 97 -8.74 0.10 11.55
N PHE A 98 -7.78 0.82 10.97
CA PHE A 98 -7.03 1.89 11.65
C PHE A 98 -7.28 3.29 11.07
N GLY A 99 -7.91 3.38 9.90
CA GLY A 99 -8.16 4.63 9.20
C GLY A 99 -6.96 5.12 8.37
N PRO A 100 -7.19 6.05 7.43
CA PRO A 100 -6.20 6.45 6.44
C PRO A 100 -5.02 7.24 7.03
N LEU A 101 -5.25 8.08 8.06
CA LEU A 101 -4.19 8.88 8.67
C LEU A 101 -3.18 8.03 9.44
N VAL A 102 -3.67 7.02 10.17
CA VAL A 102 -2.79 6.06 10.87
C VAL A 102 -2.01 5.23 9.86
N MET A 103 -2.66 4.80 8.77
CA MET A 103 -2.01 4.06 7.69
C MET A 103 -0.94 4.86 6.94
N ALA A 104 -1.05 6.20 6.87
CA ALA A 104 0.04 7.02 6.33
C ALA A 104 1.35 6.84 7.10
N VAL A 105 1.28 6.63 8.42
CA VAL A 105 2.46 6.39 9.27
C VAL A 105 2.86 4.92 9.24
N LEU A 106 1.92 4.02 9.55
CA LEU A 106 2.20 2.58 9.61
C LEU A 106 2.67 2.04 8.25
N GLY A 107 2.01 2.43 7.16
CA GLY A 107 2.39 2.06 5.80
C GLY A 107 3.79 2.55 5.43
N THR A 108 4.15 3.78 5.82
CA THR A 108 5.52 4.29 5.59
C THR A 108 6.57 3.51 6.38
N ILE A 109 6.26 3.11 7.63
CA ILE A 109 7.15 2.27 8.44
C ILE A 109 7.30 0.87 7.82
N VAL A 110 6.19 0.28 7.35
CA VAL A 110 6.21 -1.01 6.64
C VAL A 110 7.08 -0.92 5.40
N LEU A 111 6.93 0.12 4.58
CA LEU A 111 7.73 0.37 3.38
C LEU A 111 9.21 0.56 3.70
N LEU A 112 9.53 1.25 4.79
CA LEU A 112 10.90 1.40 5.26
C LEU A 112 11.51 0.03 5.61
N PHE A 113 10.78 -0.83 6.33
CA PHE A 113 11.26 -2.17 6.63
C PHE A 113 11.35 -3.05 5.38
N GLN A 114 10.45 -2.92 4.41
CA GLN A 114 10.55 -3.63 3.14
C GLN A 114 11.82 -3.22 2.37
N ALA A 115 12.14 -1.94 2.34
CA ALA A 115 13.36 -1.44 1.71
C ALA A 115 14.63 -1.96 2.42
N LEU A 116 14.64 -1.95 3.75
CA LEU A 116 15.82 -2.31 4.55
C LEU A 116 16.02 -3.83 4.72
N LEU A 117 14.94 -4.60 4.92
CA LEU A 117 15.01 -6.01 5.32
C LEU A 117 14.73 -6.98 4.17
N LEU A 118 13.90 -6.57 3.20
CA LEU A 118 13.48 -7.42 2.09
C LEU A 118 14.09 -7.00 0.75
N ALA A 119 14.92 -5.94 0.74
CA ALA A 119 15.44 -5.31 -0.47
C ALA A 119 14.33 -5.02 -1.50
N HIS A 120 13.15 -4.64 -1.01
CA HIS A 120 11.95 -4.41 -1.83
C HIS A 120 11.56 -2.94 -1.76
N GLY A 121 11.62 -2.25 -2.91
CA GLY A 121 11.48 -0.80 -3.01
C GLY A 121 12.81 -0.07 -2.90
N GLY A 122 12.84 1.06 -2.19
CA GLY A 122 14.03 1.90 -2.03
C GLY A 122 13.85 3.00 -0.98
N LEU A 123 14.97 3.48 -0.44
CA LEU A 123 15.07 4.65 0.45
C LEU A 123 14.90 5.96 -0.31
N THR A 124 15.53 6.12 -1.48
CA THR A 124 15.35 7.34 -2.30
C THR A 124 13.95 7.42 -2.88
N THR A 125 13.36 6.27 -3.20
CA THR A 125 11.99 6.15 -3.73
C THR A 125 10.93 5.97 -2.65
N LEU A 126 11.32 5.92 -1.37
CA LEU A 126 10.41 5.73 -0.24
C LEU A 126 9.29 6.76 -0.21
N GLY A 127 9.60 8.03 -0.51
CA GLY A 127 8.60 9.10 -0.58
C GLY A 127 7.54 8.85 -1.64
N ALA A 128 7.92 8.34 -2.82
CA ALA A 128 7.00 8.03 -3.91
C ALA A 128 6.14 6.79 -3.59
N ASN A 129 6.78 5.73 -3.09
CA ASN A 129 6.09 4.51 -2.67
C ASN A 129 5.12 4.78 -1.51
N ALA A 130 5.52 5.58 -0.53
CA ALA A 130 4.66 5.98 0.58
C ALA A 130 3.50 6.86 0.11
N PHE A 131 3.70 7.73 -0.88
CA PHE A 131 2.61 8.51 -1.45
C PHE A 131 1.55 7.61 -2.09
N SER A 132 1.93 6.64 -2.91
CA SER A 132 0.96 5.75 -3.55
C SER A 132 0.32 4.80 -2.54
N MET A 133 1.11 4.09 -1.74
CA MET A 133 0.66 2.95 -0.92
C MET A 133 0.22 3.32 0.49
N ALA A 134 0.81 4.34 1.11
CA ALA A 134 0.48 4.74 2.47
C ALA A 134 -0.46 5.96 2.51
N VAL A 135 -0.58 6.71 1.41
CA VAL A 135 -1.45 7.88 1.34
C VAL A 135 -2.64 7.63 0.41
N VAL A 136 -2.40 7.50 -0.90
CA VAL A 136 -3.51 7.43 -1.87
C VAL A 136 -4.31 6.13 -1.73
N GLY A 137 -3.65 4.98 -1.61
CA GLY A 137 -4.32 3.70 -1.38
C GLY A 137 -5.30 3.75 -0.20
N PRO A 138 -4.84 4.10 1.02
CA PRO A 138 -5.71 4.25 2.18
C PRO A 138 -6.81 5.29 2.02
N LEU A 139 -6.53 6.45 1.42
CA LEU A 139 -7.58 7.46 1.20
C LEU A 139 -8.67 6.92 0.27
N MET A 140 -8.29 6.23 -0.80
CA MET A 140 -9.25 5.65 -1.74
C MET A 140 -10.02 4.48 -1.14
N THR A 141 -9.35 3.59 -0.39
CA THR A 141 -10.04 2.54 0.36
C THR A 141 -11.06 3.13 1.31
N TYR A 142 -10.68 4.13 2.11
CA TYR A 142 -11.59 4.75 3.07
C TYR A 142 -12.77 5.42 2.36
N ALA A 143 -12.52 6.18 1.30
CA ALA A 143 -13.56 6.84 0.52
C ALA A 143 -14.55 5.83 -0.08
N MET A 144 -14.06 4.73 -0.67
CA MET A 144 -14.88 3.69 -1.26
C MET A 144 -15.65 2.88 -0.23
N TYR A 145 -15.05 2.62 0.93
CA TYR A 145 -15.73 1.99 2.05
C TYR A 145 -16.92 2.85 2.51
N GLN A 146 -16.70 4.15 2.73
CA GLN A 146 -17.76 5.06 3.16
C GLN A 146 -18.82 5.27 2.09
N LEU A 147 -18.45 5.31 0.81
CA LEU A 147 -19.40 5.34 -0.30
C LEU A 147 -20.27 4.08 -0.34
N GLY A 148 -19.66 2.89 -0.21
CA GLY A 148 -20.39 1.63 -0.14
C GLY A 148 -21.37 1.58 1.03
N ARG A 149 -20.99 2.11 2.20
CA ARG A 149 -21.88 2.27 3.35
C ARG A 149 -23.04 3.22 3.07
N LYS A 150 -22.80 4.36 2.43
CA LYS A 150 -23.84 5.34 2.05
C LYS A 150 -24.81 4.78 1.01
N MET A 151 -24.34 3.93 0.10
CA MET A 151 -25.15 3.26 -0.92
C MET A 151 -25.87 2.01 -0.39
N ASN A 152 -25.80 1.73 0.92
CA ASN A 152 -26.37 0.53 1.54
C ASN A 152 -25.91 -0.79 0.91
N LEU A 153 -24.67 -0.84 0.40
CA LEU A 153 -24.07 -2.09 -0.04
C LEU A 153 -23.92 -3.04 1.14
N SER A 154 -23.98 -4.35 0.87
CA SER A 154 -23.66 -5.36 1.88
C SER A 154 -22.24 -5.14 2.41
N PHE A 155 -22.00 -5.49 3.68
CA PHE A 155 -20.69 -5.34 4.31
C PHE A 155 -19.57 -5.98 3.46
N ILE A 156 -19.84 -7.17 2.92
CA ILE A 156 -18.92 -7.92 2.05
C ILE A 156 -18.56 -7.11 0.80
N LEU A 157 -19.56 -6.57 0.09
CA LEU A 157 -19.31 -5.79 -1.13
C LEU A 157 -18.59 -4.48 -0.83
N ALA A 158 -18.97 -3.79 0.25
CA ALA A 158 -18.31 -2.55 0.66
C ALA A 158 -16.82 -2.77 0.98
N VAL A 159 -16.49 -3.84 1.71
CA VAL A 159 -15.09 -4.20 2.02
C VAL A 159 -14.32 -4.62 0.77
N PHE A 160 -14.92 -5.47 -0.08
CA PHE A 160 -14.28 -5.95 -1.32
C PHE A 160 -13.91 -4.78 -2.23
N PHE A 161 -14.88 -3.92 -2.56
CA PHE A 161 -14.65 -2.80 -3.47
C PHE A 161 -13.71 -1.76 -2.86
N ALA A 162 -13.74 -1.55 -1.54
CA ALA A 162 -12.80 -0.65 -0.87
C ALA A 162 -11.35 -1.11 -1.00
N ALA A 163 -11.08 -2.39 -0.77
CA ALA A 163 -9.74 -2.97 -0.94
C ALA A 163 -9.33 -2.96 -2.42
N PHE A 164 -10.20 -3.49 -3.30
CA PHE A 164 -9.95 -3.57 -4.74
C PHE A 164 -9.61 -2.22 -5.37
N ILE A 165 -10.41 -1.18 -5.10
CA ILE A 165 -10.17 0.16 -5.65
C ILE A 165 -8.97 0.84 -4.98
N GLY A 166 -8.70 0.56 -3.71
CA GLY A 166 -7.50 1.06 -3.02
C GLY A 166 -6.20 0.57 -3.67
N ASP A 167 -6.15 -0.73 -4.00
CA ASP A 167 -4.99 -1.34 -4.66
C ASP A 167 -4.82 -0.80 -6.08
N LEU A 168 -5.92 -0.70 -6.84
CA LEU A 168 -5.91 -0.10 -8.17
C LEU A 168 -5.51 1.37 -8.16
N ALA A 169 -5.90 2.13 -7.14
CA ALA A 169 -5.52 3.52 -6.99
C ALA A 169 -4.01 3.66 -6.73
N THR A 170 -3.47 2.86 -5.80
CA THR A 170 -2.04 2.78 -5.55
C THR A 170 -1.28 2.51 -6.83
N TYR A 171 -1.74 1.52 -7.58
CA TYR A 171 -1.17 1.13 -8.85
C TYR A 171 -1.19 2.24 -9.91
N THR A 172 -2.34 2.90 -10.04
CA THR A 172 -2.55 4.01 -10.98
C THR A 172 -1.61 5.17 -10.66
N VAL A 173 -1.45 5.50 -9.37
CA VAL A 173 -0.53 6.55 -8.91
C VAL A 173 0.91 6.18 -9.22
N THR A 174 1.34 4.95 -8.93
CA THR A 174 2.70 4.51 -9.26
C THR A 174 2.97 4.59 -10.76
N SER A 175 2.02 4.16 -11.60
CA SER A 175 2.12 4.28 -13.06
C SER A 175 2.26 5.74 -13.50
N PHE A 176 1.52 6.65 -12.86
CA PHE A 176 1.61 8.08 -13.11
C PHE A 176 2.94 8.69 -12.64
N GLN A 177 3.45 8.29 -11.47
CA GLN A 177 4.77 8.69 -10.96
C GLN A 177 5.88 8.34 -11.95
N LEU A 178 5.84 7.13 -12.51
CA LEU A 178 6.80 6.68 -13.51
C LEU A 178 6.61 7.39 -14.85
N ALA A 179 5.38 7.64 -15.28
CA ALA A 179 5.10 8.36 -16.51
C ALA A 179 5.59 9.81 -16.50
N LEU A 180 5.48 10.48 -15.34
CA LEU A 180 6.02 11.82 -15.13
C LEU A 180 7.55 11.84 -15.13
N ALA A 181 8.18 10.84 -14.53
CA ALA A 181 9.64 10.72 -14.48
C ALA A 181 10.26 10.36 -15.83
N PHE A 182 9.53 9.58 -16.64
CA PHE A 182 10.00 9.02 -17.91
C PHE A 182 8.99 9.23 -19.04
N PRO A 183 8.77 10.47 -19.51
CA PRO A 183 7.90 10.73 -20.64
C PRO A 183 8.47 10.11 -21.93
N ALA A 184 7.61 9.50 -22.74
CA ALA A 184 8.00 8.90 -24.02
C ALA A 184 8.33 9.99 -25.05
N GLU A 185 9.28 9.71 -25.94
CA GLU A 185 9.66 10.62 -27.03
C GLU A 185 8.46 10.97 -27.91
N THR A 186 7.62 9.97 -28.20
CA THR A 186 6.36 10.13 -28.92
C THR A 186 5.18 9.95 -27.96
N GLY A 187 4.30 10.95 -27.89
CA GLY A 187 3.12 10.93 -27.02
C GLY A 187 3.35 11.28 -25.55
N GLY A 188 4.59 11.58 -25.14
CA GLY A 188 4.91 12.18 -23.85
C GLY A 188 4.45 11.38 -22.63
N VAL A 189 3.99 12.08 -21.60
CA VAL A 189 3.54 11.48 -20.32
C VAL A 189 2.35 10.54 -20.53
N MET A 190 1.40 10.86 -21.42
CA MET A 190 0.21 10.04 -21.63
C MET A 190 0.55 8.68 -22.26
N ALA A 191 1.48 8.65 -23.22
CA ALA A 191 1.96 7.40 -23.80
C ALA A 191 2.72 6.55 -22.76
N SER A 192 3.59 7.16 -21.94
CA SER A 192 4.27 6.46 -20.85
C SER A 192 3.29 5.93 -19.81
N PHE A 193 2.27 6.71 -19.44
CA PHE A 193 1.24 6.28 -18.51
C PHE A 193 0.50 5.06 -19.06
N ALA A 194 0.02 5.11 -20.30
CA ALA A 194 -0.64 3.98 -20.93
C ALA A 194 0.24 2.72 -20.98
N LYS A 195 1.54 2.90 -21.22
CA LYS A 195 2.52 1.80 -21.23
C LYS A 195 2.69 1.19 -19.84
N PHE A 196 2.99 2.00 -18.81
CA PHE A 196 3.16 1.51 -17.44
C PHE A 196 1.85 0.91 -16.91
N ALA A 197 0.74 1.64 -17.05
CA ALA A 197 -0.60 1.21 -16.65
C ALA A 197 -1.01 -0.10 -17.36
N GLY A 198 -0.65 -0.27 -18.64
CA GLY A 198 -0.90 -1.50 -19.38
C GLY A 198 -0.08 -2.68 -18.84
N ILE A 199 1.24 -2.49 -18.69
CA ILE A 199 2.17 -3.56 -18.26
C ILE A 199 1.77 -4.12 -16.90
N PHE A 200 1.58 -3.27 -15.88
CA PHE A 200 1.29 -3.83 -14.57
C PHE A 200 -0.19 -4.20 -14.37
N SER A 201 -1.13 -3.77 -15.23
CA SER A 201 -2.55 -4.14 -15.07
C SER A 201 -2.77 -5.64 -15.00
N VAL A 202 -1.98 -6.41 -15.76
CA VAL A 202 -2.07 -7.87 -15.85
C VAL A 202 -1.85 -8.54 -14.49
N THR A 203 -0.86 -8.06 -13.73
CA THR A 203 -0.53 -8.59 -12.40
C THR A 203 -1.30 -7.89 -11.28
N GLN A 204 -1.53 -6.59 -11.38
CA GLN A 204 -2.13 -5.80 -10.31
C GLN A 204 -3.66 -5.96 -10.22
N ILE A 205 -4.37 -6.14 -11.33
CA ILE A 205 -5.82 -6.40 -11.28
C ILE A 205 -6.08 -7.76 -10.62
N SER A 206 -5.31 -8.79 -11.01
CA SER A 206 -5.45 -10.12 -10.43
C SER A 206 -5.06 -10.14 -8.94
N LEU A 207 -4.03 -9.38 -8.54
CA LEU A 207 -3.69 -9.17 -7.13
C LEU A 207 -4.79 -8.43 -6.36
N ALA A 208 -5.32 -7.33 -6.89
CA ALA A 208 -6.35 -6.53 -6.24
C ALA A 208 -7.64 -7.35 -5.99
N ILE A 209 -8.00 -8.25 -6.91
CA ILE A 209 -9.12 -9.18 -6.69
C ILE A 209 -8.81 -10.13 -5.53
N ALA A 210 -7.62 -10.75 -5.54
CA ALA A 210 -7.22 -11.69 -4.48
C ALA A 210 -7.16 -11.02 -3.11
N GLU A 211 -6.60 -9.81 -3.03
CA GLU A 211 -6.49 -9.02 -1.81
C GLU A 211 -7.86 -8.50 -1.34
N GLY A 212 -8.75 -8.15 -2.26
CA GLY A 212 -10.15 -7.84 -1.96
C GLY A 212 -10.88 -9.02 -1.32
N ILE A 213 -10.74 -10.24 -1.86
CA ILE A 213 -11.33 -11.46 -1.29
C ILE A 213 -10.72 -11.75 0.08
N LEU A 214 -9.39 -11.69 0.20
CA LEU A 214 -8.68 -11.91 1.46
C LEU A 214 -9.16 -10.94 2.55
N THR A 215 -9.29 -9.66 2.21
CA THR A 215 -9.76 -8.63 3.13
C THR A 215 -11.19 -8.92 3.60
N VAL A 216 -12.10 -9.34 2.71
CA VAL A 216 -13.45 -9.76 3.10
C VAL A 216 -13.43 -10.93 4.07
N ILE A 217 -12.63 -11.97 3.79
CA ILE A 217 -12.53 -13.16 4.64
C ILE A 217 -12.05 -12.76 6.05
N VAL A 218 -10.96 -11.98 6.13
CA VAL A 218 -10.40 -11.53 7.40
C VAL A 218 -11.38 -10.64 8.15
N MET A 219 -12.01 -9.66 7.48
CA MET A 219 -12.97 -8.77 8.11
C MET A 219 -14.22 -9.50 8.62
N ASN A 220 -14.76 -10.45 7.86
CA ASN A 220 -15.88 -11.28 8.33
C ASN A 220 -15.50 -12.11 9.55
N TRP A 221 -14.29 -12.67 9.58
CA TRP A 221 -13.80 -13.44 10.72
C TRP A 221 -13.65 -12.58 11.97
N LEU A 222 -13.02 -11.40 11.84
CA LEU A 222 -12.89 -10.44 12.94
C LEU A 222 -14.24 -9.97 13.48
N VAL A 223 -15.20 -9.65 12.59
CA VAL A 223 -16.55 -9.23 12.99
C VAL A 223 -17.33 -10.38 13.65
N LYS A 224 -17.03 -11.64 13.34
CA LYS A 224 -17.72 -12.79 13.94
C LYS A 224 -17.16 -13.16 15.32
N TYR A 225 -15.84 -13.10 15.50
CA TYR A 225 -15.17 -13.65 16.69
C TYR A 225 -14.56 -12.61 17.64
N ASN A 226 -14.31 -11.37 17.19
CA ASN A 226 -13.56 -10.34 17.92
C ASN A 226 -14.31 -9.00 17.98
N LYS A 227 -15.64 -9.03 18.16
CA LYS A 227 -16.47 -7.81 18.15
C LYS A 227 -16.08 -6.81 19.23
N ASN A 228 -15.69 -7.28 20.41
CA ASN A 228 -15.38 -6.41 21.54
C ASN A 228 -14.09 -5.62 21.29
N GLU A 229 -13.07 -6.29 20.77
CA GLU A 229 -11.78 -5.73 20.41
C GLU A 229 -11.90 -4.78 19.21
N LEU A 230 -12.71 -5.13 18.21
CA LEU A 230 -13.03 -4.24 17.09
C LEU A 230 -13.76 -2.98 17.56
N ASN A 231 -14.67 -3.08 18.53
CA ASN A 231 -15.36 -1.92 19.06
C ASN A 231 -14.39 -0.97 19.78
N GLN A 232 -13.46 -1.49 20.58
CA GLN A 232 -12.40 -0.71 21.22
C GLN A 232 -11.50 -0.01 20.18
N LEU A 233 -11.07 -0.73 19.13
CA LEU A 233 -10.34 -0.16 18.00
C LEU A 233 -11.12 0.94 17.27
N SER A 234 -12.41 0.69 16.98
CA SER A 234 -13.26 1.64 16.26
C SER A 234 -13.55 2.92 17.04
N VAL A 235 -13.64 2.83 18.37
CA VAL A 235 -13.80 3.99 19.26
C VAL A 235 -12.51 4.81 19.26
N ALA A 236 -11.36 4.15 19.44
CA ALA A 236 -10.04 4.81 19.40
C ALA A 236 -9.77 5.52 18.05
N VAL A 237 -10.24 4.95 16.93
CA VAL A 237 -10.06 5.51 15.58
C VAL A 237 -11.11 6.57 15.22
N LYS A 238 -12.35 6.47 15.71
CA LYS A 238 -13.41 7.48 15.45
C LYS A 238 -13.18 8.80 16.20
N GLU A 239 -12.51 8.76 17.34
CA GLU A 239 -12.19 9.95 18.17
C GLU A 239 -10.90 10.67 17.73
N ALA A 240 -10.09 10.02 16.87
CA ALA A 240 -8.81 10.50 16.35
C ALA A 240 -9.00 11.64 15.34
#